data_AF-U2K1V2-F1
#
_entry.id   AF-U2K1V2-F1
#
_cell.length_a   1.000
_cell.length_b   1.000
_cell.length_c   1.000
_cell.angle_alpha   90.00
_cell.angle_beta   90.00
_cell.angle_gamma   90.00
#
_symmetry.space_group_name_H-M   'P 1'
#
loop_
_entity.id
_entity.type
_entity.pdbx_description
1 polymer ?
#
loop_
_entity_poly.entity_id
_entity_poly.type
_entity_poly.pdbx_seq_one_letter_code
_entity_poly.pdbx_strand_id
1 'polypeptide(L)'
;MKSDLFVSVAFLLVLFFSVGLASCRQETFDLDKKERDPRLVGTWRLIEKGGDVSFPVSETIKFKDSGYCIGLTYPKSRDRYYTEEANQLFIVTSPLTFEYTGWAERYYYEINQHRLYLWSDKEDMLARRHREAYTYDRDTNS
;
A
#
# COMPACT_ATOMS: atom_id res chain seq x y z
N MET A 1 -2.98 -23.41 53.54
CA MET A 1 -2.77 -24.36 52.41
C MET A 1 -3.75 -24.25 51.25
N LYS A 2 -5.07 -23.97 51.43
CA LYS A 2 -5.97 -23.62 50.30
C LYS A 2 -5.94 -22.13 49.94
N SER A 3 -5.76 -21.25 50.93
CA SER A 3 -5.65 -19.79 50.75
C SER A 3 -4.41 -19.37 49.97
N ASP A 4 -3.26 -19.96 50.28
CA ASP A 4 -1.95 -19.57 49.73
C ASP A 4 -1.84 -19.96 48.24
N LEU A 5 -2.49 -21.06 47.88
CA LEU A 5 -2.59 -21.55 46.51
C LEU A 5 -3.53 -20.65 45.68
N PHE A 6 -4.61 -20.14 46.29
CA PHE A 6 -5.52 -19.19 45.65
C PHE A 6 -4.86 -17.82 45.39
N VAL A 7 -4.07 -17.34 46.36
CA VAL A 7 -3.29 -16.09 46.23
C VAL A 7 -2.21 -16.24 45.15
N SER A 8 -1.51 -17.39 45.11
CA SER A 8 -0.48 -17.66 44.11
C SER A 8 -1.03 -17.73 42.68
N VAL A 9 -2.19 -18.38 42.49
CA VAL A 9 -2.87 -18.44 41.18
C VAL A 9 -3.37 -17.06 40.75
N ALA A 10 -3.96 -16.28 41.67
CA ALA A 10 -4.40 -14.92 41.38
C ALA A 10 -3.21 -14.00 40.99
N PHE A 11 -2.08 -14.14 41.67
CA PHE A 11 -0.88 -13.36 41.38
C PHE A 11 -0.27 -13.70 40.01
N LEU A 12 -0.25 -14.99 39.64
CA LEU A 12 0.17 -15.46 38.33
C LEU A 12 -0.74 -14.91 37.22
N LEU A 13 -2.06 -14.91 37.42
CA LEU A 13 -2.99 -14.36 36.44
C LEU A 13 -2.75 -12.85 36.22
N VAL A 14 -2.57 -12.06 37.28
CA VAL A 14 -2.25 -10.62 37.17
C VAL A 14 -0.92 -10.39 36.44
N LEU A 15 0.09 -11.23 36.67
CA LEU A 15 1.36 -11.18 35.94
C LEU A 15 1.20 -11.51 34.46
N PHE A 16 0.44 -12.55 34.10
CA PHE A 16 0.17 -12.89 32.70
C PHE A 16 -0.64 -11.79 31.99
N PHE A 17 -1.61 -11.18 32.66
CA PHE A 17 -2.38 -10.08 32.09
C PHE A 17 -1.53 -8.81 31.92
N SER A 18 -0.66 -8.47 32.88
CA SER A 18 0.21 -7.30 32.79
C SER A 18 1.31 -7.44 31.72
N VAL A 19 1.89 -8.63 31.56
CA VAL A 19 2.86 -8.92 30.48
C VAL A 19 2.16 -9.02 29.12
N GLY A 20 0.96 -9.61 29.06
CA GLY A 20 0.15 -9.69 27.83
C GLY A 20 -0.28 -8.32 27.31
N LEU A 21 -0.67 -7.40 28.19
CA LEU A 21 -1.04 -6.02 27.81
C LEU A 21 0.18 -5.18 27.40
N ALA A 22 1.36 -5.42 27.98
CA ALA A 22 2.59 -4.73 27.61
C ALA A 22 3.18 -5.21 26.27
N SER A 23 2.81 -6.41 25.79
CA SER A 23 3.25 -6.95 24.50
C SER A 23 2.47 -6.40 23.30
N CYS A 24 1.39 -5.64 23.52
CA CYS A 24 0.73 -4.85 22.47
C CYS A 24 1.52 -3.57 22.20
N ARG A 25 2.82 -3.68 21.90
CA ARG A 25 3.50 -2.63 21.13
C ARG A 25 3.01 -2.76 19.71
N GLN A 26 2.05 -1.92 19.35
CA GLN A 26 1.72 -1.67 17.96
C GLN A 26 2.99 -1.13 17.30
N GLU A 27 3.73 -1.97 16.57
CA GLU A 27 4.76 -1.45 15.67
C GLU A 27 4.06 -0.49 14.72
N THR A 28 4.30 0.81 14.91
CA THR A 28 3.80 1.83 14.01
C THR A 28 4.35 1.50 12.63
N PHE A 29 3.45 1.20 11.68
CA PHE A 29 3.81 0.85 10.32
C PHE A 29 4.56 2.02 9.67
N ASP A 30 5.89 1.92 9.64
CA ASP A 30 6.78 2.99 9.21
C ASP A 30 6.98 2.93 7.70
N LEU A 31 6.17 3.71 6.99
CA LEU A 31 6.22 3.82 5.53
C LEU A 31 7.57 4.35 5.02
N ASP A 32 8.33 5.09 5.82
CA ASP A 32 9.60 5.66 5.35
C ASP A 32 10.67 4.58 5.18
N LYS A 33 10.55 3.45 5.90
CA LYS A 33 11.44 2.28 5.79
C LYS A 33 11.05 1.33 4.66
N LYS A 34 9.89 1.51 4.04
CA LYS A 34 9.45 0.63 2.95
C LYS A 34 10.19 0.94 1.65
N GLU A 35 10.46 -0.13 0.90
CA GLU A 35 11.08 -0.05 -0.41
C GLU A 35 10.16 0.67 -1.41
N ARG A 36 10.78 1.38 -2.34
CA ARG A 36 10.11 2.10 -3.43
C ARG A 36 10.92 1.89 -4.70
N ASP A 37 10.28 1.35 -5.73
CA ASP A 37 10.90 1.23 -7.05
C ASP A 37 11.14 2.64 -7.64
N PRO A 38 12.41 3.08 -7.78
CA PRO A 38 12.71 4.42 -8.29
C PRO A 38 12.26 4.59 -9.74
N ARG A 39 12.02 3.50 -10.48
CA ARG A 39 11.48 3.56 -11.84
C ARG A 39 10.05 4.06 -11.88
N LEU A 40 9.27 4.03 -10.78
CA LEU A 40 7.93 4.61 -10.76
C LEU A 40 7.95 6.14 -10.69
N VAL A 41 9.02 6.74 -10.16
CA VAL A 41 9.10 8.20 -9.93
C VAL A 41 8.93 8.95 -11.24
N GLY A 42 8.03 9.93 -11.23
CA GLY A 42 7.67 10.72 -12.40
C GLY A 42 6.16 10.91 -12.54
N THR A 43 5.78 11.56 -13.63
CA THR A 43 4.39 11.78 -14.02
C THR A 43 4.03 10.81 -15.14
N TRP A 44 2.84 10.22 -15.05
CA TRP A 44 2.33 9.21 -15.97
C TRP A 44 0.94 9.63 -16.45
N ARG A 45 0.71 9.63 -17.76
CA ARG A 45 -0.55 10.03 -18.39
C ARG A 45 -1.27 8.83 -18.95
N LEU A 46 -2.55 8.70 -18.64
CA LEU A 46 -3.38 7.60 -19.10
C LEU A 46 -3.51 7.65 -20.62
N ILE A 47 -3.28 6.50 -21.27
CA ILE A 47 -3.49 6.34 -22.72
C ILE A 47 -4.54 5.28 -23.05
N GLU A 48 -4.74 4.29 -22.17
CA GLU A 48 -5.71 3.22 -22.39
C GLU A 48 -6.31 2.77 -21.06
N LYS A 49 -7.63 2.60 -21.05
CA LYS A 49 -8.36 1.97 -19.95
C LYS A 49 -8.48 0.48 -20.24
N GLY A 50 -7.98 -0.37 -19.34
CA GLY A 50 -8.14 -1.82 -19.44
C GLY A 50 -9.43 -2.30 -18.77
N GLY A 51 -10.07 -3.27 -19.41
CA GLY A 51 -11.26 -3.99 -18.92
C GLY A 51 -12.43 -3.13 -18.41
N ASP A 52 -13.36 -3.79 -17.73
CA ASP A 52 -14.42 -3.16 -16.89
C ASP A 52 -13.91 -2.87 -15.47
N VAL A 53 -12.61 -2.62 -15.34
CA VAL A 53 -11.94 -2.48 -14.06
C VAL A 53 -12.55 -1.29 -13.30
N SER A 54 -12.89 -1.53 -12.03
CA SER A 54 -13.85 -0.72 -11.27
C SER A 54 -13.22 0.32 -10.34
N PHE A 55 -11.88 0.46 -10.32
CA PHE A 55 -11.23 1.45 -9.46
C PHE A 55 -11.09 2.81 -10.16
N PRO A 56 -11.03 3.93 -9.41
CA PRO A 56 -11.07 5.26 -9.99
C PRO A 56 -9.89 5.51 -10.92
N VAL A 57 -10.17 5.85 -12.18
CA VAL A 57 -9.13 6.14 -13.17
C VAL A 57 -8.86 7.63 -13.19
N SER A 58 -7.63 8.03 -12.83
CA SER A 58 -7.17 9.39 -13.12
C SER A 58 -6.45 9.45 -14.45
N GLU A 59 -6.64 10.56 -15.16
CA GLU A 59 -5.91 10.86 -16.40
C GLU A 59 -4.40 11.01 -16.18
N THR A 60 -3.97 11.33 -14.95
CA THR A 60 -2.57 11.51 -14.61
C THR A 60 -2.29 10.99 -13.22
N ILE A 61 -1.19 10.24 -13.09
CA ILE A 61 -0.62 9.77 -11.83
C ILE A 61 0.76 10.41 -11.65
N LYS A 62 1.08 10.86 -10.44
CA LYS A 62 2.44 11.36 -10.12
C LYS A 62 3.01 10.64 -8.92
N PHE A 63 4.12 9.94 -9.11
CA PHE A 63 4.91 9.35 -8.03
C PHE A 63 6.09 10.25 -7.70
N LYS A 64 6.27 10.54 -6.42
CA LYS A 64 7.38 11.32 -5.88
C LYS A 64 8.38 10.41 -5.17
N ASP A 65 9.65 10.81 -5.20
CA ASP A 65 10.75 10.22 -4.43
C ASP A 65 10.45 10.17 -2.91
N SER A 66 9.80 11.21 -2.39
CA SER A 66 9.32 11.34 -1.01
C SER A 66 8.29 10.28 -0.59
N GLY A 67 7.84 9.39 -1.50
CA GLY A 67 6.90 8.32 -1.20
C GLY A 67 5.44 8.75 -1.30
N TYR A 68 5.16 9.90 -1.89
CA TYR A 68 3.80 10.35 -2.19
C TYR A 68 3.38 9.99 -3.62
N CYS A 69 2.13 9.57 -3.76
CA CYS A 69 1.44 9.33 -5.02
C CYS A 69 0.27 10.32 -5.14
N ILE A 70 0.02 10.82 -6.35
CA ILE A 70 -1.12 11.70 -6.64
C ILE A 70 -1.97 11.09 -7.74
N GLY A 71 -3.26 10.96 -7.50
CA GLY A 71 -4.24 10.59 -8.53
C GLY A 71 -4.48 9.11 -8.72
N LEU A 72 -3.93 8.21 -7.89
CA LEU A 72 -4.15 6.78 -8.14
C LEU A 72 -5.49 6.26 -7.57
N THR A 73 -5.75 6.48 -6.28
CA THR A 73 -6.99 6.02 -5.66
C THR A 73 -8.14 7.01 -5.85
N TYR A 74 -7.89 8.32 -5.77
CA TYR A 74 -8.86 9.34 -6.14
C TYR A 74 -8.20 10.46 -6.95
N PRO A 75 -8.92 11.11 -7.88
CA PRO A 75 -8.39 12.28 -8.58
C PRO A 75 -7.91 13.34 -7.59
N LYS A 76 -6.64 13.73 -7.72
CA LYS A 76 -5.95 14.73 -6.87
C LYS A 76 -5.74 14.30 -5.40
N SER A 77 -6.00 13.04 -5.02
CA SER A 77 -5.59 12.55 -3.70
C SER A 77 -4.07 12.69 -3.53
N ARG A 78 -3.62 12.85 -2.29
CA ARG A 78 -2.20 12.79 -1.95
C ARG A 78 -2.00 11.60 -1.03
N ASP A 79 -1.75 10.46 -1.64
CA ASP A 79 -1.60 9.18 -0.96
C ASP A 79 -0.12 8.87 -0.75
N ARG A 80 0.17 7.91 0.12
CA ARG A 80 1.51 7.35 0.26
C ARG A 80 1.61 6.07 -0.56
N TYR A 81 2.79 5.73 -1.04
CA TYR A 81 3.00 4.47 -1.75
C TYR A 81 4.31 3.79 -1.35
N TYR A 82 4.33 2.49 -1.52
CA TYR A 82 5.52 1.66 -1.45
C TYR A 82 5.38 0.46 -2.39
N THR A 83 6.48 -0.24 -2.63
CA THR A 83 6.51 -1.42 -3.50
C THR A 83 7.10 -2.62 -2.78
N GLU A 84 6.65 -3.81 -3.15
CA GLU A 84 7.22 -5.08 -2.68
C GLU A 84 7.33 -6.06 -3.85
N GLU A 85 8.20 -7.07 -3.74
CA GLU A 85 8.36 -8.16 -4.72
C GLU A 85 8.57 -7.68 -6.17
N ALA A 86 9.16 -6.50 -6.37
CA ALA A 86 9.47 -5.84 -7.65
C ALA A 86 8.27 -5.48 -8.57
N ASN A 87 7.06 -5.96 -8.29
CA ASN A 87 5.87 -5.71 -9.13
C ASN A 87 4.59 -5.43 -8.34
N GLN A 88 4.63 -5.43 -7.00
CA GLN A 88 3.48 -5.06 -6.18
C GLN A 88 3.59 -3.59 -5.81
N LEU A 89 2.51 -2.85 -6.02
CA LEU A 89 2.35 -1.45 -5.64
C LEU A 89 1.26 -1.35 -4.58
N PHE A 90 1.59 -0.73 -3.46
CA PHE A 90 0.67 -0.50 -2.36
C PHE A 90 0.39 0.99 -2.22
N ILE A 91 -0.88 1.37 -2.17
CA ILE A 91 -1.34 2.74 -1.97
C ILE A 91 -2.01 2.85 -0.62
N VAL A 92 -1.42 3.71 0.22
CA VAL A 92 -1.92 4.02 1.55
C VAL A 92 -2.60 5.37 1.49
N THR A 93 -3.92 5.35 1.43
CA THR A 93 -4.77 6.53 1.54
C THR A 93 -4.75 7.00 2.98
N SER A 94 -4.09 8.13 3.25
CA SER A 94 -4.16 8.75 4.56
C SER A 94 -5.43 9.60 4.63
N PRO A 95 -6.39 9.33 5.54
CA PRO A 95 -7.28 10.40 5.96
C PRO A 95 -6.43 11.52 6.56
N LEU A 96 -6.78 12.79 6.32
CA LEU A 96 -6.04 13.96 6.82
C LEU A 96 -5.91 14.01 8.36
N THR A 97 -6.60 13.15 9.10
CA THR A 97 -6.80 13.27 10.55
C THR A 97 -6.73 11.95 11.36
N PHE A 98 -6.43 10.78 10.77
CA PHE A 98 -6.38 9.52 11.53
C PHE A 98 -5.10 8.72 11.32
N GLU A 99 -4.70 8.01 12.38
CA GLU A 99 -3.67 6.97 12.35
C GLU A 99 -4.03 5.91 11.29
N TYR A 100 -3.01 5.43 10.58
CA TYR A 100 -3.13 4.42 9.55
C TYR A 100 -3.83 3.16 10.09
N THR A 101 -4.97 2.79 9.49
CA THR A 101 -5.78 1.64 9.92
C THR A 101 -5.23 0.29 9.41
N GLY A 102 -4.06 0.28 8.75
CA GLY A 102 -3.49 -0.94 8.16
C GLY A 102 -3.98 -1.27 6.75
N TRP A 103 -4.93 -0.50 6.19
CA TRP A 103 -5.47 -0.76 4.85
C TRP A 103 -4.64 -0.06 3.77
N ALA A 104 -4.12 -0.84 2.82
CA ALA A 104 -3.50 -0.35 1.60
C ALA A 104 -4.20 -0.98 0.40
N GLU A 105 -4.54 -0.18 -0.61
CA GLU A 105 -4.95 -0.71 -1.90
C GLU A 105 -3.75 -1.34 -2.58
N ARG A 106 -3.94 -2.51 -3.17
CA ARG A 106 -2.88 -3.27 -3.82
C ARG A 106 -3.13 -3.30 -5.32
N TYR A 107 -2.07 -3.00 -6.04
CA TYR A 107 -2.00 -3.06 -7.49
C TYR A 107 -0.77 -3.86 -7.90
N TYR A 108 -0.78 -4.32 -9.14
CA TYR A 108 0.37 -4.98 -9.77
C TYR A 108 0.80 -4.16 -10.96
N TYR A 109 2.09 -4.06 -11.20
CA TYR A 109 2.58 -3.20 -12.26
C TYR A 109 3.74 -3.80 -13.05
N GLU A 110 3.87 -3.32 -14.28
CA GLU A 110 5.03 -3.54 -15.14
C GLU A 110 5.44 -2.21 -15.75
N ILE A 111 6.74 -1.91 -15.71
CA ILE A 111 7.31 -0.77 -16.44
C ILE A 111 8.12 -1.30 -17.61
N ASN A 112 7.70 -0.94 -18.82
CA ASN A 112 8.44 -1.20 -20.04
C ASN A 112 8.81 0.14 -20.69
N GLN A 113 10.08 0.53 -20.54
CA GLN A 113 10.62 1.81 -21.02
C GLN A 113 9.82 3.02 -20.50
N HIS A 114 8.95 3.58 -21.33
CA HIS A 114 8.11 4.75 -21.05
C HIS A 114 6.66 4.38 -20.71
N ARG A 115 6.31 3.08 -20.69
CA ARG A 115 4.97 2.61 -20.35
C ARG A 115 4.90 2.03 -18.96
N LEU A 116 3.85 2.38 -18.25
CA LEU A 116 3.41 1.77 -17.01
C LEU A 116 2.10 1.03 -17.29
N TYR A 117 2.10 -0.28 -17.07
CA TYR A 117 0.91 -1.11 -17.03
C TYR A 117 0.53 -1.34 -15.58
N LEU A 118 -0.75 -1.17 -15.25
CA LEU A 118 -1.26 -1.32 -13.90
C LEU A 118 -2.49 -2.22 -13.90
N TRP A 119 -2.44 -3.29 -13.10
CA TRP A 119 -3.52 -4.26 -12.91
C TRP A 119 -4.04 -4.22 -11.47
N SER A 120 -5.33 -4.46 -11.29
CA SER A 120 -5.92 -4.76 -9.97
C SER A 120 -5.72 -6.22 -9.57
N ASP A 121 -5.57 -7.12 -10.54
CA ASP A 121 -5.47 -8.56 -10.32
C ASP A 121 -4.06 -9.10 -10.64
N LYS A 122 -3.61 -10.07 -9.82
CA LYS A 122 -2.27 -10.66 -9.96
C LYS A 122 -2.16 -11.57 -11.17
N GLU A 123 -3.21 -12.35 -11.44
CA GLU A 123 -3.22 -13.32 -12.52
C GLU A 123 -3.23 -12.64 -13.88
N ASP A 124 -3.93 -11.50 -14.02
CA ASP A 124 -3.87 -10.65 -15.21
C ASP A 124 -2.45 -10.15 -15.50
N MET A 125 -1.74 -9.69 -14.47
CA MET A 125 -0.35 -9.25 -14.58
C MET A 125 0.58 -10.41 -14.92
N LEU A 126 0.47 -11.56 -14.24
CA LEU A 126 1.29 -12.74 -14.50
C LEU A 126 1.09 -13.28 -15.93
N ALA A 127 -0.15 -13.24 -16.42
CA ALA A 127 -0.49 -13.61 -17.80
C ALA A 127 -0.21 -12.50 -18.83
N ARG A 128 0.27 -11.33 -18.38
CA ARG A 128 0.49 -10.11 -19.20
C ARG A 128 -0.70 -9.76 -20.07
N ARG A 129 -1.91 -9.84 -19.49
CA ARG A 129 -3.14 -9.44 -20.16
C ARG A 129 -3.23 -7.91 -20.20
N HIS A 130 -2.47 -7.28 -21.10
CA HIS A 130 -2.39 -5.82 -21.20
C HIS A 130 -3.74 -5.14 -21.46
N ARG A 131 -4.68 -5.84 -22.13
CA ARG A 131 -6.06 -5.35 -22.34
C ARG A 131 -6.85 -5.15 -21.04
N GLU A 132 -6.44 -5.79 -19.94
CA GLU A 132 -7.05 -5.65 -18.62
C GLU A 132 -6.30 -4.61 -17.76
N ALA A 133 -5.17 -4.08 -18.26
CA ALA A 133 -4.35 -3.11 -17.55
C ALA A 133 -4.77 -1.67 -17.87
N TYR A 134 -4.72 -0.79 -16.88
CA TYR A 134 -4.57 0.63 -17.20
C TYR A 134 -3.16 0.89 -17.70
N THR A 135 -3.08 1.54 -18.86
CA THR A 135 -1.81 1.84 -19.50
C THR A 135 -1.57 3.34 -19.45
N TYR A 136 -0.38 3.70 -18.98
CA TYR A 136 0.07 5.08 -18.90
C TYR A 136 1.40 5.24 -19.62
N ASP A 137 1.59 6.41 -20.24
CA ASP A 137 2.88 6.84 -20.77
C ASP A 137 3.54 7.84 -19.83
N ARG A 138 4.86 7.75 -19.71
CA ARG A 138 5.67 8.69 -18.95
C ARG A 138 5.61 10.06 -19.61
N ASP A 139 5.21 11.06 -18.84
CA ASP A 139 5.29 12.45 -19.25
C ASP A 139 6.73 12.93 -19.14
N THR A 140 7.36 13.17 -20.28
CA THR A 140 8.75 13.65 -20.36
C THR A 140 8.88 15.15 -20.16
N ASN A 141 7.76 15.89 -20.05
CA ASN A 141 7.74 17.35 -19.91
C ASN A 141 7.50 17.82 -18.47
N SER A 142 7.56 16.92 -17.48
CA SER A 142 7.13 17.17 -16.10
C SER A 142 8.24 17.26 -15.05
#